data_AF-A0A533Y8Z9-F1
#
_entry.id   AF-A0A533Y8Z9-F1
#
_cell.length_a   1.000
_cell.length_b   1.000
_cell.length_c   1.000
_cell.angle_alpha   90.00
_cell.angle_beta   90.00
_cell.angle_gamma   90.00
#
_symmetry.space_group_name_H-M   'P 1'
#
loop_
_entity.id
_entity.type
_entity.pdbx_description
1 polymer ?
#
loop_
_entity_poly.entity_id
_entity_poly.type
_entity_poly.pdbx_seq_one_letter_code
_entity_poly.pdbx_strand_id
1 'polypeptide(L)'
;MGRTLTTFTQLVWQEIEAWSRYRRALRAEDQQALDLLFAAARKHSAAGAYFARETPFDVMVLSMLLEQQKQVLLLQQKVCDLETRALPYPPHGVAP
;
A
#
# COMPACT_ATOMS: atom_id res chain seq x y z
N MET A 1 -0.18 13.25 37.06
CA MET A 1 0.67 13.47 35.87
C MET A 1 -0.12 13.02 34.65
N GLY A 2 -0.48 13.96 33.78
CA GLY A 2 -1.40 13.72 32.66
C GLY A 2 -0.80 12.69 31.70
N ARG A 3 -1.59 11.67 31.38
CA ARG A 3 -1.23 10.67 30.35
C ARG A 3 -1.13 11.41 29.03
N THR A 4 0.09 11.58 28.51
CA THR A 4 0.29 12.03 27.14
C THR A 4 -0.54 11.11 26.24
N LEU A 5 -1.55 11.66 25.56
CA LEU A 5 -2.35 10.90 24.61
C LEU A 5 -1.40 10.38 23.54
N THR A 6 -1.23 9.06 23.48
CA THR A 6 -0.40 8.42 22.46
C THR A 6 -0.95 8.79 21.09
N THR A 7 -0.14 9.46 20.29
CA THR A 7 -0.55 9.83 18.93
C THR A 7 -0.74 8.58 18.08
N PHE A 8 -1.62 8.64 17.09
CA PHE A 8 -1.80 7.54 16.14
C PHE A 8 -0.47 7.11 15.50
N THR A 9 0.40 8.08 15.20
CA THR A 9 1.76 7.83 14.70
C THR A 9 2.58 6.96 15.65
N GLN A 10 2.55 7.24 16.96
CA GLN A 10 3.26 6.42 17.96
C GLN A 10 2.68 5.01 18.06
N LEU A 11 1.35 4.85 17.97
CA LEU A 11 0.72 3.53 17.96
C LEU A 11 1.16 2.71 16.74
N VAL A 12 1.23 3.33 15.55
CA VAL A 12 1.73 2.67 14.33
C VAL A 12 3.20 2.25 14.49
N TRP A 13 4.06 3.09 15.10
CA TRP A 13 5.45 2.72 15.35
C TRP A 13 5.58 1.52 16.29
N GLN A 14 4.82 1.51 17.39
CA GLN A 14 4.79 0.39 18.34
C GLN A 14 4.34 -0.91 17.67
N GLU A 15 3.31 -0.83 16.82
CA GLU A 15 2.84 -1.97 16.06
C GLU A 15 3.94 -2.49 15.13
N ILE A 16 4.57 -1.62 14.31
CA ILE A 16 5.67 -2.01 13.41
C ILE A 16 6.82 -2.69 14.18
N GLU A 17 7.19 -2.18 15.36
CA GLU A 17 8.22 -2.80 16.19
C GLU A 17 7.82 -4.20 16.70
N ALA A 18 6.54 -4.40 17.03
CA ALA A 18 6.02 -5.72 17.42
C ALA A 18 6.20 -6.77 16.29
N TRP A 19 6.10 -6.33 15.03
CA TRP A 19 6.31 -7.19 13.85
C TRP A 19 7.79 -7.43 13.51
N SER A 20 8.75 -6.84 14.24
CA SER A 20 10.19 -6.99 13.94
C SER A 20 10.72 -8.42 13.98
N ARG A 21 10.15 -9.29 14.84
CA ARG A 21 10.52 -10.72 14.91
C ARG A 21 10.00 -11.48 13.69
N TYR A 22 8.76 -11.21 13.29
CA TYR A 22 8.16 -11.80 12.09
C TYR A 22 8.94 -11.40 10.84
N ARG A 23 9.24 -10.09 10.69
CA ARG A 23 10.08 -9.58 9.59
C ARG A 23 11.41 -10.32 9.48
N ARG A 24 12.10 -10.56 10.59
CA ARG A 24 13.40 -11.27 10.59
C ARG A 24 13.32 -12.73 10.16
N ALA A 25 12.15 -13.37 10.29
CA ALA A 25 11.95 -14.75 9.85
C ALA A 25 11.66 -14.88 8.34
N LEU A 26 11.37 -13.76 7.66
CA LEU A 26 11.07 -13.73 6.23
C LEU A 26 12.33 -13.74 5.37
N ARG A 27 12.18 -14.16 4.09
CA ARG A 27 13.23 -14.03 3.08
C ARG A 27 13.53 -12.57 2.78
N ALA A 28 14.69 -12.28 2.19
CA ALA A 28 15.10 -10.90 1.88
C ALA A 28 14.09 -10.17 0.97
N GLU A 29 13.53 -10.86 -0.02
CA GLU A 29 12.49 -10.34 -0.91
C GLU A 29 11.21 -9.95 -0.15
N ASP A 30 10.74 -10.84 0.72
CA ASP A 30 9.54 -10.64 1.54
C ASP A 30 9.75 -9.54 2.59
N GLN A 31 10.96 -9.41 3.14
CA GLN A 31 11.32 -8.32 4.05
C GLN A 31 11.17 -6.95 3.38
N GLN A 32 11.65 -6.82 2.14
CA GLN A 32 11.52 -5.58 1.38
C GLN A 32 10.06 -5.27 1.07
N ALA A 33 9.27 -6.28 0.68
CA ALA A 33 7.84 -6.12 0.46
C ALA A 33 7.12 -5.65 1.72
N LEU A 34 7.43 -6.25 2.88
CA LEU A 34 6.85 -5.88 4.17
C LEU A 34 7.21 -4.45 4.58
N ASP A 35 8.44 -4.00 4.33
CA ASP A 35 8.86 -2.62 4.63
C ASP A 35 8.09 -1.58 3.79
N LEU A 36 7.82 -1.90 2.52
CA LEU A 36 6.99 -1.06 1.65
C LEU A 36 5.55 -0.98 2.16
N LEU A 37 5.01 -2.08 2.68
CA LEU A 37 3.68 -2.09 3.30
C LEU A 37 3.64 -1.22 4.56
N PHE A 38 4.62 -1.35 5.45
CA PHE A 38 4.70 -0.46 6.62
C PHE A 38 4.86 1.02 6.23
N ALA A 39 5.57 1.32 5.14
CA ALA A 39 5.62 2.67 4.61
C ALA A 39 4.26 3.17 4.10
N ALA A 40 3.49 2.32 3.42
CA ALA A 40 2.14 2.63 2.98
C ALA A 40 1.18 2.90 4.16
N ALA A 41 1.27 2.11 5.23
CA ALA A 41 0.46 2.31 6.43
C ALA A 41 0.65 3.70 7.06
N ARG A 42 1.87 4.24 7.05
CA ARG A 42 2.16 5.59 7.59
C ARG A 42 1.50 6.72 6.80
N LYS A 43 1.24 6.54 5.49
CA LYS A 43 0.67 7.58 4.61
C LYS A 43 -0.77 7.97 4.99
N HIS A 44 -1.48 7.09 5.67
CA HIS A 44 -2.90 7.28 6.02
C HIS A 44 -3.12 7.55 7.52
N SER A 45 -2.05 7.96 8.22
CA SER A 45 -2.07 8.31 9.64
C SER A 45 -3.08 9.39 10.03
N ALA A 46 -3.35 10.35 9.14
CA ALA A 46 -4.38 11.37 9.36
C ALA A 46 -5.82 10.81 9.35
N ALA A 47 -6.09 9.78 8.53
CA ALA A 47 -7.39 9.11 8.50
C ALA A 47 -7.59 8.21 9.74
N GLY A 48 -6.51 7.57 10.21
CA GLY A 48 -6.52 6.79 11.46
C GLY A 48 -6.78 7.63 12.71
N ALA A 49 -6.26 8.85 12.76
CA ALA A 49 -6.52 9.78 13.85
C ALA A 49 -8.02 10.16 13.97
N TYR A 50 -8.75 10.16 12.86
CA TYR A 50 -10.20 10.42 12.85
C TYR A 50 -11.04 9.18 13.21
N PHE A 51 -10.52 7.98 12.96
CA PHE A 51 -11.28 6.73 13.10
C PHE A 51 -11.20 6.09 14.50
N ALA A 52 -10.30 6.56 15.38
CA ALA A 52 -10.21 6.26 16.82
C ALA A 52 -10.75 4.88 17.24
N ARG A 53 -10.31 3.81 16.56
CA ARG A 53 -10.63 2.43 16.95
C ARG A 53 -9.60 1.92 17.96
N GLU A 54 -10.03 0.94 18.74
CA GLU A 54 -9.23 0.22 19.74
C GLU A 54 -8.01 -0.51 19.14
N THR A 55 -7.96 -0.66 17.81
CA THR A 55 -6.95 -1.45 17.09
C THR A 55 -6.27 -0.64 15.96
N PRO A 56 -5.04 -0.13 16.16
CA PRO A 56 -4.28 0.61 15.13
C PRO A 56 -3.92 -0.27 13.92
N PHE A 57 -3.76 -1.58 14.14
CA PHE A 57 -3.43 -2.55 13.09
C PHE A 57 -4.47 -2.60 11.96
N ASP A 58 -5.77 -2.52 12.27
CA ASP A 58 -6.83 -2.58 11.24
C ASP A 58 -6.72 -1.40 10.26
N VAL A 59 -6.43 -0.22 10.80
CA VAL A 59 -6.20 0.98 9.98
C VAL A 59 -4.93 0.82 9.15
N MET A 60 -3.87 0.25 9.72
CA MET A 60 -2.63 -0.02 8.98
C MET A 60 -2.89 -0.97 7.80
N VAL A 61 -3.60 -2.08 8.02
CA VAL A 61 -3.94 -3.05 6.97
C VAL A 61 -4.80 -2.41 5.88
N LEU A 62 -5.85 -1.67 6.24
CA LEU A 62 -6.70 -0.98 5.27
C LEU A 62 -5.88 0.02 4.42
N SER A 63 -4.95 0.73 5.06
CA SER A 63 -4.06 1.69 4.40
C SER A 63 -3.10 1.02 3.42
N MET A 64 -2.54 -0.13 3.80
CA MET A 64 -1.71 -0.96 2.94
C MET A 64 -2.50 -1.44 1.70
N LEU A 65 -3.71 -1.99 1.93
CA LEU A 65 -4.58 -2.47 0.85
C LEU A 65 -4.98 -1.33 -0.11
N LEU A 66 -5.27 -0.15 0.42
CA LEU A 66 -5.64 1.01 -0.40
C LEU A 66 -4.48 1.43 -1.32
N GLU A 67 -3.25 1.46 -0.79
CA GLU A 67 -2.08 1.81 -1.59
C GLU A 67 -1.74 0.72 -2.62
N GLN A 68 -1.89 -0.55 -2.25
CA GLN A 68 -1.75 -1.67 -3.19
C GLN A 68 -2.79 -1.58 -4.32
N GLN A 69 -4.05 -1.27 -4.01
CA GLN A 69 -5.09 -1.11 -5.02
C GLN A 69 -4.77 0.01 -6.01
N LYS A 70 -4.22 1.15 -5.54
CA LYS A 70 -3.75 2.23 -6.44
C LYS A 70 -2.61 1.76 -7.34
N GLN A 71 -1.66 0.99 -6.81
CA GLN A 71 -0.56 0.45 -7.61
C GLN A 71 -1.07 -0.53 -8.66
N VAL A 72 -2.02 -1.40 -8.32
CA VAL A 72 -2.68 -2.31 -9.27
C VAL A 72 -3.35 -1.53 -10.38
N LEU A 73 -4.16 -0.51 -10.06
CA LEU A 73 -4.81 0.34 -11.06
C LEU A 73 -3.80 1.05 -11.96
N LEU A 74 -2.72 1.58 -11.40
CA LEU A 74 -1.66 2.23 -12.17
C LEU A 74 -0.95 1.24 -13.11
N LEU A 75 -0.69 0.01 -12.66
CA LEU A 75 -0.08 -1.02 -13.48
C LEU A 75 -1.03 -1.47 -14.60
N GLN A 76 -2.31 -1.65 -14.30
CA GLN A 76 -3.33 -1.96 -15.30
C GLN A 76 -3.42 -0.87 -16.38
N GLN A 77 -3.40 0.40 -15.99
CA GLN A 77 -3.36 1.53 -16.94
C GLN A 77 -2.10 1.49 -17.81
N LYS A 78 -0.92 1.29 -17.21
CA LYS A 78 0.33 1.20 -17.97
C LYS A 78 0.35 0.02 -18.95
N VAL A 79 -0.19 -1.13 -18.56
CA VAL A 79 -0.31 -2.29 -19.44
C VAL A 79 -1.23 -1.97 -20.62
N CYS A 80 -2.42 -1.41 -20.36
CA CYS A 80 -3.36 -0.96 -21.39
C CYS A 80 -2.72 0.04 -22.37
N ASP A 81 -1.98 1.03 -21.84
CA ASP A 81 -1.28 2.03 -22.65
C ASP A 81 -0.20 1.38 -23.54
N LEU A 82 0.56 0.42 -23.00
CA LEU A 82 1.59 -0.30 -23.74
C LEU A 82 0.98 -1.19 -24.83
N GLU A 83 -0.11 -1.89 -24.54
CA GLU A 83 -0.85 -2.71 -25.51
C GLU A 83 -1.43 -1.83 -26.64
N THR A 84 -1.99 -0.67 -26.29
CA THR A 84 -2.52 0.30 -27.28
C THR A 84 -1.42 0.88 -28.17
N ARG A 85 -0.22 1.13 -27.62
CA ARG A 85 0.94 1.62 -28.39
C ARG A 85 1.61 0.51 -29.21
N ALA A 86 1.52 -0.74 -28.77
CA ALA A 86 2.04 -1.90 -29.48
C ALA A 86 1.15 -2.35 -30.65
N LEU A 87 -0.11 -1.88 -30.71
CA LEU A 87 -1.02 -2.08 -31.85
C LEU A 87 -1.03 -0.85 -32.79
N PRO A 88 -0.20 -0.82 -33.85
CA PRO A 88 -0.48 0.05 -34.99
C PRO A 88 -1.67 -0.55 -35.78
N TYR A 89 -2.75 0.19 -36.00
CA TYR A 89 -3.83 -0.19 -36.94
C TYR A 89 -3.48 0.28 -38.38
N PRO A 90 -3.99 -0.28 -39.52
CA PRO A 90 -4.56 -1.60 -39.88
C PRO A 90 -3.88 -2.29 -41.09
N PRO A 91 -4.32 -3.49 -41.56
CA PRO A 91 -4.27 -3.82 -42.97
C PRO A 91 -5.50 -3.23 -43.69
N HIS A 92 -5.23 -2.29 -44.60
CA HIS A 92 -6.15 -1.81 -45.61
C HIS A 92 -6.74 -2.98 -46.41
N GLY A 93 -8.05 -3.01 -46.63
CA GLY A 93 -8.62 -4.02 -47.52
C GLY A 93 -10.13 -4.16 -47.54
N VAL A 94 -10.88 -3.08 -47.80
CA VAL A 94 -12.17 -3.22 -48.50
C VAL A 94 -12.38 -2.02 -49.44
N ALA A 95 -11.91 -2.17 -50.68
CA ALA A 95 -12.53 -1.61 -51.87
C ALA A 95 -12.55 -2.75 -52.89
N PRO A 96 -13.71 -3.06 -53.48
CA PRO A 96 -14.03 -2.46 -54.77
C PRO A 96 -15.32 -1.63 -54.77
#